data_AF-A0A7X9E1B4-F1
#
_entry.id   AF-A0A7X9E1B4-F1
#
_cell.length_a   1.000
_cell.length_b   1.000
_cell.length_c   1.000
_cell.angle_alpha   90.00
_cell.angle_beta   90.00
_cell.angle_gamma   90.00
#
_symmetry.space_group_name_H-M   'P 1'
#
loop_
_entity.id
_entity.type
_entity.pdbx_description
1 polymer ?
#
loop_
_entity_poly.entity_id
_entity_poly.type
_entity_poly.pdbx_seq_one_letter_code
_entity_poly.pdbx_strand_id
1 'polypeptide(L)'
;MSKKIFVILLLVTISISCSTDKKTFSFFVANPTSIDRTDELVSISLDEILKNHPDFNVSSFRVLFAGKEIPYQLENNEGKQFVSIVISLNPNEKGKVTVEYGKDVSVSNFKNETYAELSPKKGGIYLDGKFRGPEFEVVESYKVPSIHKDHDALFKYEGPGWESELVGYRLYLDWRNATDIFGKKMKKLVLKEVGIHDTVAKDDSYHNMQEWGMDIFKVGSSLGIGSFGMLSNNKVNMVSVTDSVKYNLLKNGPIKSEFSIDYYGWLVDKNKYDLNANISINARCRLTKCELTINNSENLVTGLAKYEGTNFLKSGNAKGWNYIG
;
A
#
# COMPACT_ATOMS: atom_id res chain seq x y z
N MET A 1 27.83 -37.88 25.55
CA MET A 1 27.21 -36.56 25.23
C MET A 1 25.78 -36.79 24.78
N SER A 2 24.81 -36.46 25.63
CA SER A 2 23.39 -36.79 25.48
C SER A 2 22.67 -35.73 24.64
N LYS A 3 21.87 -36.18 23.66
CA LYS A 3 20.94 -35.37 22.86
C LYS A 3 19.78 -34.91 23.75
N LYS A 4 19.62 -33.61 23.95
CA LYS A 4 18.42 -33.04 24.58
C LYS A 4 17.35 -32.83 23.51
N ILE A 5 16.31 -33.65 23.57
CA ILE A 5 15.05 -33.48 22.84
C ILE A 5 14.22 -32.43 23.59
N PHE A 6 13.81 -31.37 22.91
CA PHE A 6 12.89 -30.37 23.44
C PHE A 6 11.46 -30.78 23.07
N VAL A 7 10.69 -31.24 24.06
CA VAL A 7 9.25 -31.50 23.92
C VAL A 7 8.52 -30.18 24.19
N ILE A 8 7.80 -29.67 23.19
CA ILE A 8 6.89 -28.54 23.35
C ILE A 8 5.59 -29.08 23.95
N LEU A 9 5.29 -28.67 25.20
CA LEU A 9 4.06 -29.02 25.88
C LEU A 9 2.99 -27.95 25.58
N LEU A 10 2.00 -28.30 24.76
CA LEU A 10 0.83 -27.47 24.47
C LEU A 10 -0.19 -27.66 25.60
N LEU A 11 -0.26 -26.72 26.55
CA LEU A 11 -1.27 -26.75 27.61
C LEU A 11 -2.54 -26.04 27.12
N VAL A 12 -3.55 -26.81 26.73
CA VAL A 12 -4.90 -26.32 26.39
C VAL A 12 -5.75 -26.35 27.66
N THR A 13 -5.95 -25.20 28.29
CA THR A 13 -6.93 -25.07 29.38
C THR A 13 -8.30 -24.73 28.81
N ILE A 14 -9.24 -25.68 28.89
CA ILE A 14 -10.65 -25.48 28.52
C ILE A 14 -11.42 -25.13 29.78
N SER A 15 -11.84 -23.88 29.92
CA SER A 15 -12.86 -23.46 30.88
C SER A 15 -14.20 -23.36 30.16
N ILE A 16 -15.14 -24.23 30.52
CA ILE A 16 -16.52 -24.25 30.02
C ILE A 16 -17.33 -23.21 30.80
N SER A 17 -17.85 -22.21 30.12
CA SER A 17 -18.88 -21.31 30.64
C SER A 17 -19.96 -21.12 29.58
N CYS A 18 -21.22 -21.14 30.06
CA CYS A 18 -22.51 -20.77 29.47
C CYS A 18 -22.65 -20.66 27.93
N SER A 19 -23.70 -21.28 27.39
CA SER A 19 -24.06 -21.40 25.97
C SER A 19 -24.20 -20.07 25.24
N THR A 20 -23.08 -19.49 24.85
CA THR A 20 -22.98 -18.56 23.73
C THR A 20 -22.50 -19.36 22.52
N ASP A 21 -23.12 -19.21 21.35
CA ASP A 21 -22.60 -19.80 20.09
C ASP A 21 -21.26 -19.15 19.68
N LYS A 22 -20.75 -18.24 20.51
CA LYS A 22 -19.43 -17.63 20.48
C LYS A 22 -18.34 -18.63 20.86
N LYS A 23 -17.46 -18.90 19.91
CA LYS A 23 -16.23 -19.67 20.04
C LYS A 23 -15.04 -18.73 20.04
N THR A 24 -13.91 -19.21 20.57
CA THR A 24 -12.67 -18.43 20.59
C THR A 24 -11.45 -19.31 20.41
N PHE A 25 -10.45 -18.77 19.73
CA PHE A 25 -9.09 -19.29 19.73
C PHE A 25 -8.10 -18.16 19.93
N SER A 26 -6.85 -18.51 20.27
CA SER A 26 -5.80 -17.53 20.46
C SER A 26 -4.46 -18.03 19.98
N PHE A 27 -3.61 -17.11 19.56
CA PHE A 27 -2.22 -17.36 19.19
C PHE A 27 -1.34 -16.21 19.69
N PHE A 28 -0.03 -16.43 19.67
CA PHE A 28 0.95 -15.42 20.08
C PHE A 28 1.71 -14.91 18.86
N VAL A 29 1.85 -13.59 18.76
CA VAL A 29 2.80 -12.95 17.84
C VAL A 29 3.98 -12.48 18.68
N ALA A 30 5.19 -12.78 18.22
CA ALA A 30 6.42 -12.48 18.94
C ALA A 30 7.26 -11.48 18.15
N ASN A 31 7.84 -10.50 18.84
CA ASN A 31 8.97 -9.72 18.36
C ASN A 31 10.25 -10.34 18.92
N PRO A 32 11.00 -11.16 18.17
CA PRO A 32 12.23 -11.78 18.68
C PRO A 32 13.43 -10.84 18.65
N THR A 33 13.25 -9.59 18.21
CA THR A 33 14.35 -8.65 18.01
C THR A 33 14.55 -7.74 19.21
N SER A 34 15.70 -7.08 19.28
CA SER A 34 16.04 -6.10 20.31
C SER A 34 15.55 -4.68 20.02
N ILE A 35 14.72 -4.50 18.97
CA ILE A 35 14.18 -3.20 18.57
C ILE A 35 12.65 -3.23 18.60
N ASP A 36 12.04 -2.07 18.81
CA ASP A 36 10.59 -1.91 18.73
C ASP A 36 10.07 -2.28 17.34
N ARG A 37 8.90 -2.94 17.35
CA ARG A 37 8.12 -3.26 16.16
C ARG A 37 6.81 -2.50 16.26
N THR A 38 6.80 -1.28 15.74
CA THR A 38 5.65 -0.37 15.84
C THR A 38 4.77 -0.47 14.60
N ASP A 39 3.47 -0.66 14.80
CA ASP A 39 2.43 -0.70 13.77
C ASP A 39 2.76 -1.64 12.59
N GLU A 40 3.28 -2.82 12.92
CA GLU A 40 3.62 -3.84 11.92
C GLU A 40 2.35 -4.56 11.45
N LEU A 41 2.26 -4.80 10.13
CA LEU A 41 1.22 -5.62 9.53
C LEU A 41 1.53 -7.10 9.78
N VAL A 42 0.58 -7.81 10.40
CA VAL A 42 0.65 -9.24 10.65
C VAL A 42 -0.50 -9.91 9.92
N SER A 43 -0.18 -10.86 9.04
CA SER A 43 -1.15 -11.61 8.25
C SER A 43 -1.13 -13.08 8.65
N ILE A 44 -2.29 -13.59 9.08
CA ILE A 44 -2.48 -15.00 9.43
C ILE A 44 -3.19 -15.70 8.27
N SER A 45 -2.68 -16.85 7.85
CA SER A 45 -3.30 -17.65 6.78
C SER A 45 -4.70 -18.10 7.21
N LEU A 46 -5.70 -17.81 6.38
CA LEU A 46 -7.06 -18.27 6.62
C LEU A 46 -7.17 -19.80 6.48
N ASP A 47 -6.39 -20.42 5.58
CA ASP A 47 -6.33 -21.88 5.46
C ASP A 47 -5.82 -22.53 6.75
N GLU A 48 -4.84 -21.92 7.42
CA GLU A 48 -4.34 -22.41 8.71
C GLU A 48 -5.38 -22.25 9.82
N ILE A 49 -6.14 -21.15 9.81
CA ILE A 49 -7.28 -20.95 10.73
C ILE A 49 -8.32 -22.06 10.49
N LEU A 50 -8.77 -22.25 9.25
CA LEU A 50 -9.79 -23.24 8.89
C LEU A 50 -9.33 -24.69 9.14
N LYS A 51 -8.04 -24.97 8.99
CA LYS A 51 -7.48 -26.29 9.32
C LYS A 51 -7.58 -26.62 10.81
N ASN A 52 -7.32 -25.65 11.68
CA ASN A 52 -7.35 -25.84 13.14
C ASN A 52 -8.75 -25.60 13.74
N HIS A 53 -9.56 -24.80 13.05
CA HIS A 53 -10.93 -24.40 13.43
C HIS A 53 -11.86 -24.54 12.21
N PRO A 54 -12.25 -25.76 11.82
CA PRO A 54 -13.05 -26.00 10.60
C PRO A 54 -14.44 -25.35 10.60
N ASP A 55 -14.91 -24.93 11.76
CA ASP A 55 -16.17 -24.23 11.98
C ASP A 55 -16.03 -22.70 12.04
N PHE A 56 -14.85 -22.16 11.71
CA PHE A 56 -14.59 -20.72 11.71
C PHE A 56 -15.49 -19.99 10.70
N ASN A 57 -16.26 -19.03 11.20
CA ASN A 57 -17.16 -18.22 10.40
C ASN A 57 -16.49 -16.90 9.99
N VAL A 58 -15.97 -16.84 8.77
CA VAL A 58 -15.30 -15.65 8.19
C VAL A 58 -16.22 -14.42 8.09
N SER A 59 -17.53 -14.62 8.12
CA SER A 59 -18.52 -13.53 8.04
C SER A 59 -18.94 -13.00 9.41
N SER A 60 -18.49 -13.62 10.51
CA SER A 60 -18.89 -13.26 11.87
C SER A 60 -17.78 -13.58 12.86
N PHE A 61 -16.78 -12.70 12.88
CA PHE A 61 -15.70 -12.74 13.84
C PHE A 61 -15.20 -11.33 14.18
N ARG A 62 -14.45 -11.24 15.27
CA ARG A 62 -13.67 -10.06 15.65
C ARG A 62 -12.30 -10.48 16.17
N VAL A 63 -11.35 -9.56 16.09
CA VAL A 63 -9.97 -9.78 16.52
C VAL A 63 -9.65 -8.87 17.70
N LEU A 64 -9.11 -9.45 18.76
CA LEU A 64 -8.68 -8.72 19.94
C LEU A 64 -7.18 -8.87 20.14
N PHE A 65 -6.53 -7.78 20.51
CA PHE A 65 -5.14 -7.74 20.94
C PHE A 65 -5.06 -7.12 22.33
N ALA A 66 -4.40 -7.80 23.27
CA ALA A 66 -4.36 -7.39 24.68
C ALA A 66 -5.76 -7.11 25.28
N GLY A 67 -6.77 -7.89 24.87
CA GLY A 67 -8.16 -7.76 25.35
C GLY A 67 -8.98 -6.63 24.74
N LYS A 68 -8.42 -5.85 23.81
CA LYS A 68 -9.14 -4.80 23.07
C LYS A 68 -9.39 -5.24 21.64
N GLU A 69 -10.59 -5.00 21.15
CA GLU A 69 -10.90 -5.21 19.73
C GLU A 69 -10.08 -4.25 18.86
N ILE A 70 -9.50 -4.79 17.79
CA ILE A 70 -8.66 -4.04 16.86
C ILE A 70 -9.18 -4.19 15.43
N PRO A 71 -8.92 -3.19 14.55
CA PRO A 71 -9.20 -3.32 13.14
C PRO A 71 -8.50 -4.52 12.51
N TYR A 72 -9.21 -5.20 11.62
CA TYR A 72 -8.67 -6.28 10.80
C TYR A 72 -9.15 -6.12 9.36
N GLN A 73 -8.51 -6.84 8.45
CA GLN A 73 -8.93 -6.89 7.05
C GLN A 73 -8.72 -8.30 6.49
N LEU A 74 -9.71 -8.80 5.76
CA LEU A 74 -9.55 -9.99 4.95
C LEU A 74 -8.79 -9.61 3.69
N GLU A 75 -7.69 -10.31 3.43
CA GLU A 75 -6.87 -10.11 2.25
C GLU A 75 -6.88 -11.34 1.36
N ASN A 76 -6.80 -11.11 0.06
CA ASN A 76 -6.49 -12.13 -0.94
C ASN A 76 -5.21 -11.70 -1.66
N ASN A 77 -4.26 -12.62 -1.78
CA ASN A 77 -3.07 -12.46 -2.60
C ASN A 77 -2.87 -13.73 -3.43
N GLU A 78 -3.08 -13.64 -4.75
CA GLU A 78 -2.95 -14.77 -5.68
C GLU A 78 -3.72 -16.03 -5.24
N GLY A 79 -4.94 -15.85 -4.72
CA GLY A 79 -5.79 -16.94 -4.26
C GLY A 79 -5.54 -17.39 -2.82
N LYS A 80 -4.44 -16.93 -2.18
CA LYS A 80 -4.20 -17.17 -0.75
C LYS A 80 -4.91 -16.11 0.09
N GLN A 81 -5.69 -16.57 1.06
CA GLN A 81 -6.49 -15.69 1.92
C GLN A 81 -5.85 -15.51 3.29
N PHE A 82 -5.96 -14.30 3.84
CA PHE A 82 -5.38 -13.94 5.13
C PHE A 82 -6.35 -13.11 5.96
N VAL A 83 -6.27 -13.26 7.27
CA VAL A 83 -6.75 -12.27 8.24
C VAL A 83 -5.56 -11.40 8.63
N SER A 84 -5.60 -10.13 8.27
CA SER A 84 -4.52 -9.18 8.56
C SER A 84 -4.91 -8.23 9.68
N ILE A 85 -3.94 -7.89 10.52
CA ILE A 85 -4.05 -6.94 11.63
C ILE A 85 -2.80 -6.07 11.70
N VAL A 86 -2.89 -4.93 12.39
CA VAL A 86 -1.74 -4.05 12.65
C VAL A 86 -1.52 -3.95 14.16
N ILE A 87 -0.36 -4.41 14.64
CA ILE A 87 -0.02 -4.45 16.07
C ILE A 87 1.38 -3.89 16.34
N SER A 88 1.61 -3.48 17.59
CA SER A 88 2.92 -3.06 18.07
C SER A 88 3.44 -4.02 19.14
N LEU A 89 4.73 -4.32 19.11
CA LEU A 89 5.42 -5.17 20.08
C LEU A 89 6.78 -4.57 20.46
N ASN A 90 7.03 -4.44 21.76
CA ASN A 90 8.32 -4.04 22.31
C ASN A 90 9.39 -5.13 22.03
N PRO A 91 10.69 -4.84 22.21
CA PRO A 91 11.75 -5.83 22.10
C PRO A 91 11.47 -7.09 22.92
N ASN A 92 11.64 -8.26 22.31
CA ASN A 92 11.43 -9.57 22.94
C ASN A 92 10.00 -9.82 23.47
N GLU A 93 9.02 -8.98 23.13
CA GLU A 93 7.63 -9.12 23.58
C GLU A 93 6.89 -10.23 22.82
N LYS A 94 5.93 -10.87 23.51
CA LYS A 94 4.91 -11.72 22.92
C LYS A 94 3.53 -11.15 23.21
N GLY A 95 2.81 -10.77 22.16
CA GLY A 95 1.44 -10.31 22.25
C GLY A 95 0.46 -11.44 21.96
N LYS A 96 -0.58 -11.57 22.80
CA LYS A 96 -1.68 -12.51 22.57
C LYS A 96 -2.73 -11.88 21.66
N VAL A 97 -3.01 -12.56 20.55
CA VAL A 97 -4.15 -12.26 19.68
C VAL A 97 -5.24 -13.29 19.97
N THR A 98 -6.45 -12.80 20.20
CA THR A 98 -7.64 -13.63 20.42
C THR A 98 -8.62 -13.37 19.29
N VAL A 99 -9.10 -14.44 18.66
CA VAL A 99 -10.19 -14.38 17.69
C VAL A 99 -11.44 -14.91 18.37
N GLU A 100 -12.52 -14.15 18.28
CA GLU A 100 -13.84 -14.56 18.72
C GLU A 100 -14.74 -14.65 17.49
N TYR A 101 -15.46 -15.76 17.32
CA TYR A 101 -16.28 -16.02 16.14
C TYR A 101 -17.54 -16.81 16.50
N GLY A 102 -18.53 -16.80 15.62
CA GLY A 102 -19.82 -17.49 15.84
C GLY A 102 -21.00 -16.55 15.73
N LYS A 103 -22.23 -17.08 15.66
CA LYS A 103 -23.44 -16.33 15.29
C LYS A 103 -23.71 -15.09 16.16
N ASP A 104 -23.30 -15.15 17.42
CA ASP A 104 -23.51 -14.07 18.39
C ASP A 104 -22.37 -13.03 18.38
N VAL A 105 -21.41 -13.14 17.46
CA VAL A 105 -20.30 -12.19 17.36
C VAL A 105 -20.64 -11.08 16.36
N SER A 106 -20.83 -9.88 16.91
CA SER A 106 -20.98 -8.64 16.14
C SER A 106 -19.70 -8.33 15.36
N VAL A 107 -19.83 -8.15 14.05
CA VAL A 107 -18.75 -7.63 13.20
C VAL A 107 -18.68 -6.12 13.37
N SER A 108 -17.54 -5.62 13.84
CA SER A 108 -17.31 -4.18 13.95
C SER A 108 -17.02 -3.58 12.58
N ASN A 109 -17.62 -2.42 12.30
CA ASN A 109 -17.27 -1.62 11.14
C ASN A 109 -16.16 -0.63 11.53
N PHE A 110 -14.95 -0.85 11.00
CA PHE A 110 -13.81 0.00 11.28
C PHE A 110 -13.72 1.14 10.26
N LYS A 111 -13.36 2.34 10.73
CA LYS A 111 -13.05 3.45 9.82
C LYS A 111 -11.76 3.14 9.07
N ASN A 112 -11.67 3.64 7.83
CA ASN A 112 -10.44 3.56 7.05
C ASN A 112 -9.32 4.39 7.69
N GLU A 113 -8.16 3.76 7.95
CA GLU A 113 -6.89 4.43 8.31
C GLU A 113 -5.91 4.47 7.10
N THR A 114 -6.37 3.97 5.95
CA THR A 114 -5.67 4.05 4.66
C THR A 114 -6.64 4.45 3.56
N TYR A 115 -6.11 4.99 2.46
CA TYR A 115 -6.92 5.29 1.29
C TYR A 115 -6.08 5.23 0.02
N ALA A 116 -6.68 4.78 -1.09
CA ALA A 116 -6.11 4.87 -2.43
C ALA A 116 -7.21 5.16 -3.47
N GLU A 117 -6.89 5.95 -4.48
CA GLU A 117 -7.82 6.27 -5.56
C GLU A 117 -7.09 6.57 -6.88
N LEU A 118 -7.85 6.48 -7.97
CA LEU A 118 -7.60 7.21 -9.21
C LEU A 118 -8.87 7.98 -9.53
N SER A 119 -8.72 9.27 -9.81
CA SER A 119 -9.85 10.18 -10.01
C SER A 119 -9.71 10.93 -11.34
N PRO A 120 -10.06 10.29 -12.48
CA PRO A 120 -10.10 10.93 -13.80
C PRO A 120 -11.21 11.98 -13.90
N LYS A 121 -11.07 12.84 -14.91
CA LYS A 121 -12.07 13.83 -15.28
C LYS A 121 -13.32 13.15 -15.81
N LYS A 122 -14.46 13.50 -15.21
CA LYS A 122 -15.76 12.94 -15.62
C LYS A 122 -16.10 13.34 -17.06
N GLY A 123 -16.56 12.37 -17.85
CA GLY A 123 -17.02 12.57 -19.22
C GLY A 123 -15.94 12.56 -20.31
N GLY A 124 -14.65 12.59 -19.97
CA GLY A 124 -13.56 12.37 -20.93
C GLY A 124 -13.48 13.38 -22.09
N ILE A 125 -14.03 14.60 -21.92
CA ILE A 125 -14.08 15.62 -22.96
C ILE A 125 -12.67 16.20 -23.15
N TYR A 126 -12.07 16.01 -24.32
CA TYR A 126 -10.75 16.55 -24.67
C TYR A 126 -10.87 17.70 -25.67
N LEU A 127 -10.42 18.89 -25.28
CA LEU A 127 -10.50 20.12 -26.10
C LEU A 127 -9.30 21.03 -25.82
N ASP A 128 -8.68 21.55 -26.89
CA ASP A 128 -7.51 22.44 -26.85
C ASP A 128 -6.34 21.87 -26.05
N GLY A 129 -6.08 20.57 -26.23
CA GLY A 129 -4.95 19.89 -25.62
C GLY A 129 -5.12 19.55 -24.13
N LYS A 130 -6.34 19.66 -23.58
CA LYS A 130 -6.67 19.36 -22.18
C LYS A 130 -8.01 18.63 -22.04
N PHE A 131 -8.13 17.84 -20.98
CA PHE A 131 -9.40 17.30 -20.52
C PHE A 131 -10.22 18.37 -19.77
N ARG A 132 -11.53 18.38 -20.00
CA ARG A 132 -12.48 19.39 -19.51
C ARG A 132 -13.52 18.78 -18.60
N GLY A 133 -14.00 19.59 -17.67
CA GLY A 133 -15.09 19.25 -16.76
C GLY A 133 -14.85 19.79 -15.36
N PRO A 134 -15.92 20.05 -14.59
CA PRO A 134 -15.82 20.59 -13.24
C PRO A 134 -15.56 19.51 -12.17
N GLU A 135 -15.67 18.23 -12.53
CA GLU A 135 -15.70 17.12 -11.58
C GLU A 135 -14.66 16.05 -11.93
N PHE A 136 -14.06 15.48 -10.90
CA PHE A 136 -13.33 14.22 -10.95
C PHE A 136 -14.20 13.11 -10.35
N GLU A 137 -14.05 11.88 -10.83
CA GLU A 137 -14.80 10.72 -10.36
C GLU A 137 -13.85 9.59 -9.97
N VAL A 138 -13.99 9.04 -8.77
CA VAL A 138 -13.20 7.89 -8.32
C VAL A 138 -13.60 6.66 -9.13
N VAL A 139 -12.61 5.95 -9.67
CA VAL A 139 -12.82 4.72 -10.45
C VAL A 139 -12.07 3.53 -9.86
N GLU A 140 -12.69 2.35 -9.93
CA GLU A 140 -12.04 1.09 -9.52
C GLU A 140 -11.12 0.53 -10.61
N SER A 141 -11.36 0.84 -11.88
CA SER A 141 -10.49 0.44 -12.99
C SER A 141 -10.51 1.51 -14.08
N TYR A 142 -9.36 1.76 -14.71
CA TYR A 142 -9.25 2.78 -15.75
C TYR A 142 -8.20 2.43 -16.79
N LYS A 143 -8.58 2.46 -18.06
CA LYS A 143 -7.61 2.42 -19.17
C LYS A 143 -7.24 3.86 -19.54
N VAL A 144 -5.98 4.21 -19.38
CA VAL A 144 -5.48 5.56 -19.68
C VAL A 144 -5.61 5.82 -21.19
N PRO A 145 -6.28 6.91 -21.62
CA PRO A 145 -6.34 7.29 -23.03
C PRO A 145 -4.94 7.53 -23.60
N SER A 146 -4.67 7.03 -24.81
CA SER A 146 -3.36 7.22 -25.46
C SER A 146 -3.01 8.67 -25.77
N ILE A 147 -3.99 9.57 -25.74
CA ILE A 147 -3.80 11.02 -25.90
C ILE A 147 -3.33 11.73 -24.62
N HIS A 148 -3.34 11.02 -23.48
CA HIS A 148 -2.95 11.57 -22.19
C HIS A 148 -1.48 12.02 -22.20
N LYS A 149 -1.21 13.16 -21.58
CA LYS A 149 0.11 13.75 -21.40
C LYS A 149 0.18 14.54 -20.08
N ASP A 150 1.38 14.98 -19.71
CA ASP A 150 1.56 15.85 -18.55
C ASP A 150 0.73 17.14 -18.67
N HIS A 151 0.21 17.62 -17.54
CA HIS A 151 -0.52 18.88 -17.43
C HIS A 151 -1.75 19.02 -18.35
N ASP A 152 -2.37 17.91 -18.74
CA ASP A 152 -3.61 17.91 -19.53
C ASP A 152 -4.90 17.90 -18.68
N ALA A 153 -4.78 17.89 -17.35
CA ALA A 153 -5.88 17.88 -16.38
C ALA A 153 -6.78 16.63 -16.42
N LEU A 154 -6.27 15.49 -16.91
CA LEU A 154 -7.03 14.23 -16.88
C LEU A 154 -7.30 13.76 -15.45
N PHE A 155 -6.30 13.76 -14.57
CA PHE A 155 -6.41 13.20 -13.22
C PHE A 155 -6.29 14.28 -12.13
N LYS A 156 -7.02 14.11 -11.03
CA LYS A 156 -7.13 15.06 -9.89
C LYS A 156 -5.81 15.62 -9.38
N TYR A 157 -4.77 14.79 -9.33
CA TYR A 157 -3.40 15.19 -8.95
C TYR A 157 -2.36 14.56 -9.90
N GLU A 158 -2.72 14.46 -11.19
CA GLU A 158 -1.91 13.91 -12.30
C GLU A 158 -1.67 12.39 -12.29
N GLY A 159 -2.38 11.62 -11.44
CA GLY A 159 -2.37 10.15 -11.49
C GLY A 159 -3.11 9.52 -10.31
N PRO A 160 -2.72 8.30 -9.86
CA PRO A 160 -3.25 7.67 -8.64
C PRO A 160 -2.53 8.16 -7.39
N GLY A 161 -3.25 8.11 -6.27
CA GLY A 161 -2.84 8.74 -5.02
C GLY A 161 -3.27 7.85 -3.88
N TRP A 162 -2.42 7.76 -2.87
CA TRP A 162 -2.60 6.85 -1.75
C TRP A 162 -2.01 7.41 -0.48
N GLU A 163 -2.57 7.02 0.65
CA GLU A 163 -2.21 7.57 1.95
C GLU A 163 -2.47 6.60 3.09
N SER A 164 -1.71 6.80 4.16
CA SER A 164 -2.16 6.47 5.51
C SER A 164 -2.50 7.78 6.22
N GLU A 165 -2.98 7.72 7.46
CA GLU A 165 -3.16 8.94 8.26
C GLU A 165 -1.87 9.77 8.43
N LEU A 166 -0.68 9.17 8.23
CA LEU A 166 0.61 9.82 8.51
C LEU A 166 1.27 10.51 7.30
N VAL A 167 0.94 10.08 6.08
CA VAL A 167 1.58 10.56 4.83
C VAL A 167 0.66 10.29 3.65
N GLY A 168 0.77 11.09 2.59
CA GLY A 168 0.15 10.80 1.30
C GLY A 168 1.18 10.78 0.19
N TYR A 169 0.81 10.20 -0.94
CA TYR A 169 1.63 10.07 -2.12
C TYR A 169 0.77 10.24 -3.37
N ARG A 170 1.43 10.58 -4.46
CA ARG A 170 0.91 10.44 -5.81
C ARG A 170 1.96 9.83 -6.72
N LEU A 171 1.52 9.21 -7.79
CA LEU A 171 2.36 8.78 -8.90
C LEU A 171 1.89 9.50 -10.15
N TYR A 172 2.78 10.13 -10.92
CA TYR A 172 2.42 10.66 -12.23
C TYR A 172 2.05 9.53 -13.18
N LEU A 173 0.81 9.48 -13.67
CA LEU A 173 0.34 8.45 -14.60
C LEU A 173 0.56 8.84 -16.07
N ASP A 174 1.70 9.46 -16.34
CA ASP A 174 2.17 9.87 -17.65
C ASP A 174 3.64 9.46 -17.85
N TRP A 175 4.31 10.05 -18.84
CA TRP A 175 5.69 9.74 -19.20
C TRP A 175 6.71 10.00 -18.07
N ARG A 176 6.37 10.84 -17.07
CA ARG A 176 7.24 11.14 -15.92
C ARG A 176 7.38 9.94 -15.00
N ASN A 177 6.28 9.19 -14.77
CA ASN A 177 6.24 7.98 -13.95
C ASN A 177 7.02 8.08 -12.62
N ALA A 178 6.84 9.20 -11.92
CA ALA A 178 7.57 9.51 -10.69
C ALA A 178 6.62 9.69 -9.50
N THR A 179 7.11 9.38 -8.30
CA THR A 179 6.34 9.40 -7.05
C THR A 179 6.69 10.65 -6.25
N ASP A 180 5.68 11.43 -5.90
CA ASP A 180 5.78 12.60 -5.02
C ASP A 180 5.17 12.31 -3.65
N ILE A 181 5.46 13.18 -2.67
CA ILE A 181 5.02 13.06 -1.29
C ILE A 181 4.10 14.22 -0.93
N PHE A 182 2.90 13.88 -0.50
CA PHE A 182 2.04 14.80 0.24
C PHE A 182 2.42 14.77 1.72
N GLY A 183 3.14 15.81 2.15
CA GLY A 183 3.52 16.01 3.54
C GLY A 183 2.34 16.52 4.35
N LYS A 184 2.02 15.84 5.45
CA LYS A 184 0.85 16.16 6.28
C LYS A 184 1.24 16.80 7.61
N LYS A 185 0.46 17.80 8.01
CA LYS A 185 0.53 18.46 9.33
C LYS A 185 -0.36 17.80 10.38
N MET A 186 -1.18 16.85 9.96
CA MET A 186 -2.18 16.20 10.80
C MET A 186 -2.29 14.72 10.50
N LYS A 187 -2.62 13.93 11.52
CA LYS A 187 -2.80 12.49 11.42
C LYS A 187 -4.23 12.16 10.98
N LYS A 188 -4.55 12.30 9.69
CA LYS A 188 -5.85 11.96 9.10
C LYS A 188 -5.72 11.64 7.60
N LEU A 189 -6.72 10.95 7.06
CA LEU A 189 -6.92 10.82 5.62
C LEU A 189 -7.43 12.13 5.04
N VAL A 190 -6.85 12.58 3.93
CA VAL A 190 -7.14 13.90 3.31
C VAL A 190 -7.27 13.84 1.80
N LEU A 191 -6.82 12.77 1.13
CA LEU A 191 -6.76 12.75 -0.34
C LEU A 191 -8.15 12.79 -0.99
N LYS A 192 -9.20 12.37 -0.26
CA LYS A 192 -10.59 12.53 -0.69
C LYS A 192 -10.92 13.98 -1.01
N GLU A 193 -10.44 14.92 -0.21
CA GLU A 193 -10.73 16.35 -0.34
C GLU A 193 -9.65 17.12 -1.13
N VAL A 194 -8.44 16.57 -1.27
CA VAL A 194 -7.33 17.23 -1.97
C VAL A 194 -7.61 17.32 -3.47
N GLY A 195 -7.41 18.51 -4.04
CA GLY A 195 -7.40 18.73 -5.49
C GLY A 195 -8.77 18.67 -6.19
N ILE A 196 -9.87 18.52 -5.45
CA ILE A 196 -11.20 18.34 -6.05
C ILE A 196 -11.65 19.52 -6.93
N HIS A 197 -11.12 20.71 -6.68
CA HIS A 197 -11.42 21.94 -7.42
C HIS A 197 -10.31 22.35 -8.40
N ASP A 198 -9.18 21.62 -8.43
CA ASP A 198 -8.03 21.86 -9.31
C ASP A 198 -8.31 21.32 -10.71
N THR A 199 -9.39 21.83 -11.30
CA THR A 199 -9.95 21.28 -12.54
C THR A 199 -9.19 21.71 -13.79
N VAL A 200 -8.25 22.64 -13.64
CA VAL A 200 -7.42 23.21 -14.70
C VAL A 200 -5.95 23.09 -14.29
N ALA A 201 -5.18 22.25 -14.98
CA ALA A 201 -3.75 22.07 -14.74
C ALA A 201 -2.98 23.37 -15.00
N LYS A 202 -2.76 24.17 -13.95
CA LYS A 202 -2.01 25.43 -13.97
C LYS A 202 -1.39 25.75 -12.62
N ASP A 203 -2.19 25.79 -11.57
CA ASP A 203 -1.76 26.14 -10.21
C ASP A 203 -2.63 25.37 -9.21
N ASP A 204 -2.36 24.07 -9.14
CA ASP A 204 -3.16 23.18 -8.32
C ASP A 204 -2.94 23.49 -6.84
N SER A 205 -4.04 23.59 -6.08
CA SER A 205 -4.08 24.01 -4.68
C SER A 205 -3.11 23.26 -3.76
N TYR A 206 -2.85 21.98 -4.05
CA TYR A 206 -1.97 21.13 -3.26
C TYR A 206 -0.48 21.45 -3.42
N HIS A 207 -0.09 22.31 -4.37
CA HIS A 207 1.27 22.84 -4.48
C HIS A 207 1.58 23.98 -3.51
N ASN A 208 0.57 24.48 -2.80
CA ASN A 208 0.69 25.52 -1.79
C ASN A 208 0.36 24.95 -0.40
N MET A 209 0.94 25.54 0.66
CA MET A 209 0.69 25.10 2.03
C MET A 209 -0.79 25.27 2.41
N GLN A 210 -1.48 24.16 2.66
CA GLN A 210 -2.85 24.12 3.15
C GLN A 210 -2.88 23.81 4.66
N GLU A 211 -4.07 23.85 5.27
CA GLU A 211 -4.24 23.43 6.68
C GLU A 211 -3.75 22.00 6.93
N TRP A 212 -4.04 21.10 5.99
CA TRP A 212 -3.66 19.70 6.06
C TRP A 212 -2.19 19.44 5.75
N GLY A 213 -1.54 20.28 4.94
CA GLY A 213 -0.23 20.01 4.35
C GLY A 213 -0.12 20.49 2.90
N MET A 214 0.81 19.91 2.14
CA MET A 214 1.01 20.18 0.71
C MET A 214 1.83 19.07 0.05
N ASP A 215 1.96 19.12 -1.28
CA ASP A 215 3.05 18.44 -1.97
C ASP A 215 4.39 19.06 -1.56
N ILE A 216 5.23 18.26 -0.91
CA ILE A 216 6.53 18.68 -0.39
C ILE A 216 7.70 18.16 -1.24
N PHE A 217 7.44 17.47 -2.34
CA PHE A 217 8.47 16.73 -3.05
C PHE A 217 8.49 17.03 -4.55
N LYS A 218 9.46 17.84 -4.98
CA LYS A 218 9.66 18.19 -6.40
C LYS A 218 10.75 17.32 -7.01
N VAL A 219 10.35 16.30 -7.75
CA VAL A 219 11.26 15.24 -8.19
C VAL A 219 12.06 15.56 -9.45
N GLY A 220 11.64 16.53 -10.25
CA GLY A 220 12.28 16.87 -11.51
C GLY A 220 12.41 15.64 -12.42
N SER A 221 13.62 15.36 -12.92
CA SER A 221 13.91 14.21 -13.77
C SER A 221 14.41 12.97 -13.01
N SER A 222 14.21 12.89 -11.69
CA SER A 222 14.62 11.75 -10.87
C SER A 222 13.53 10.68 -10.76
N LEU A 223 13.86 9.52 -10.18
CA LEU A 223 12.91 8.45 -9.81
C LEU A 223 12.03 8.80 -8.58
N GLY A 224 11.91 10.08 -8.24
CA GLY A 224 11.17 10.56 -7.09
C GLY A 224 11.53 9.85 -5.79
N ILE A 225 10.53 9.38 -5.06
CA ILE A 225 10.71 8.50 -3.90
C ILE A 225 10.29 7.06 -4.25
N GLY A 226 11.25 6.27 -4.70
CA GLY A 226 11.04 4.83 -4.89
C GLY A 226 10.23 4.47 -6.14
N SER A 227 10.14 5.34 -7.14
CA SER A 227 9.62 4.95 -8.46
C SER A 227 10.55 3.95 -9.13
N PHE A 228 10.09 3.38 -10.23
CA PHE A 228 10.73 2.24 -10.87
C PHE A 228 11.10 2.54 -12.32
N GLY A 229 12.22 1.97 -12.75
CA GLY A 229 12.71 2.07 -14.12
C GLY A 229 13.64 0.91 -14.45
N MET A 230 14.26 0.96 -15.62
CA MET A 230 15.25 -0.02 -16.05
C MET A 230 16.53 0.66 -16.50
N LEU A 231 17.67 0.21 -15.97
CA LEU A 231 18.97 0.66 -16.41
C LEU A 231 19.35 -0.04 -17.71
N SER A 232 19.55 0.73 -18.78
CA SER A 232 20.10 0.23 -20.04
C SER A 232 21.05 1.25 -20.65
N ASN A 233 22.17 0.80 -21.22
CA ASN A 233 23.20 1.65 -21.80
C ASN A 233 23.65 2.80 -20.87
N ASN A 234 23.83 2.49 -19.57
CA ASN A 234 24.15 3.44 -18.49
C ASN A 234 23.14 4.59 -18.31
N LYS A 235 21.92 4.44 -18.80
CA LYS A 235 20.83 5.39 -18.65
C LYS A 235 19.65 4.74 -17.93
N VAL A 236 19.07 5.44 -16.98
CA VAL A 236 17.78 5.04 -16.39
C VAL A 236 16.68 5.34 -17.39
N ASN A 237 15.91 4.32 -17.74
CA ASN A 237 14.70 4.43 -18.54
C ASN A 237 13.50 4.35 -17.59
N MET A 238 12.71 5.41 -17.55
CA MET A 238 11.42 5.44 -16.84
C MET A 238 10.39 4.61 -17.63
N VAL A 239 9.27 4.28 -17.00
CA VAL A 239 8.10 3.70 -17.67
C VAL A 239 7.35 4.78 -18.47
N SER A 240 8.01 5.32 -19.50
CA SER A 240 7.61 6.55 -20.19
C SER A 240 6.93 6.36 -21.54
N VAL A 241 7.25 5.26 -22.24
CA VAL A 241 6.69 4.93 -23.56
C VAL A 241 6.10 3.53 -23.48
N THR A 242 4.78 3.42 -23.61
CA THR A 242 4.01 2.18 -23.45
C THR A 242 2.92 2.11 -24.51
N ASP A 243 2.52 0.90 -24.90
CA ASP A 243 1.38 0.70 -25.81
C ASP A 243 0.03 0.96 -25.10
N SER A 244 -0.06 0.62 -23.81
CA SER A 244 -1.27 0.84 -23.00
C SER A 244 -0.93 0.87 -21.52
N VAL A 245 -1.70 1.63 -20.75
CA VAL A 245 -1.64 1.67 -19.28
C VAL A 245 -3.03 1.41 -18.70
N LYS A 246 -3.13 0.54 -17.70
CA LYS A 246 -4.37 0.23 -17.00
C LYS A 246 -4.17 0.30 -15.49
N TYR A 247 -5.03 1.03 -14.81
CA TYR A 247 -5.11 1.09 -13.35
C TYR A 247 -6.20 0.17 -12.84
N ASN A 248 -5.99 -0.47 -11.69
CA ASN A 248 -7.03 -1.18 -10.94
C ASN A 248 -6.87 -0.93 -9.43
N LEU A 249 -7.91 -0.47 -8.76
CA LEU A 249 -7.98 -0.44 -7.30
C LEU A 249 -8.23 -1.88 -6.82
N LEU A 250 -7.32 -2.39 -5.99
CA LEU A 250 -7.41 -3.76 -5.48
C LEU A 250 -8.03 -3.81 -4.08
N LYS A 251 -7.68 -2.85 -3.22
CA LYS A 251 -8.12 -2.78 -1.82
C LYS A 251 -8.19 -1.33 -1.36
N ASN A 252 -9.19 -1.01 -0.54
CA ASN A 252 -9.30 0.28 0.12
C ASN A 252 -10.02 0.11 1.48
N GLY A 253 -9.28 -0.37 2.48
CA GLY A 253 -9.87 -0.85 3.72
C GLY A 253 -9.31 -0.22 5.01
N PRO A 254 -9.73 -0.74 6.17
CA PRO A 254 -9.39 -0.19 7.48
C PRO A 254 -7.89 -0.13 7.73
N ILE A 255 -7.14 -1.14 7.31
CA ILE A 255 -5.72 -1.25 7.64
C ILE A 255 -4.79 -1.27 6.42
N LYS A 256 -5.31 -1.44 5.21
CA LYS A 256 -4.50 -1.48 4.00
C LYS A 256 -5.28 -1.04 2.77
N SER A 257 -4.62 -0.21 1.96
CA SER A 257 -5.05 0.15 0.62
C SER A 257 -4.00 -0.30 -0.39
N GLU A 258 -4.47 -0.74 -1.56
CA GLU A 258 -3.63 -1.35 -2.59
C GLU A 258 -4.25 -1.13 -3.97
N PHE A 259 -3.43 -0.82 -4.95
CA PHE A 259 -3.82 -0.72 -6.36
C PHE A 259 -2.72 -1.30 -7.25
N SER A 260 -3.09 -1.66 -8.47
CA SER A 260 -2.16 -2.09 -9.51
C SER A 260 -2.14 -1.11 -10.68
N ILE A 261 -0.99 -1.04 -11.34
CA ILE A 261 -0.86 -0.45 -12.67
C ILE A 261 -0.21 -1.47 -13.60
N ASP A 262 -0.93 -1.81 -14.66
CA ASP A 262 -0.45 -2.65 -15.75
C ASP A 262 0.04 -1.75 -16.88
N TYR A 263 1.34 -1.81 -17.15
CA TYR A 263 1.99 -1.18 -18.30
C TYR A 263 2.26 -2.25 -19.36
N TYR A 264 1.70 -2.07 -20.55
CA TYR A 264 1.89 -2.98 -21.68
C TYR A 264 2.83 -2.38 -22.70
N GLY A 265 3.75 -3.21 -23.20
CA GLY A 265 4.67 -2.81 -24.27
C GLY A 265 5.58 -1.64 -23.90
N TRP A 266 6.02 -1.55 -22.64
CA TRP A 266 7.00 -0.56 -22.19
C TRP A 266 8.28 -0.68 -23.00
N LEU A 267 8.60 0.35 -23.78
CA LEU A 267 9.75 0.40 -24.67
C LEU A 267 11.02 0.79 -23.90
N VAL A 268 12.00 -0.10 -23.89
CA VAL A 268 13.38 0.19 -23.48
C VAL A 268 14.34 -0.25 -24.57
N ASP A 269 15.07 0.73 -25.12
CA ASP A 269 15.84 0.61 -26.36
C ASP A 269 15.00 0.06 -27.53
N LYS A 270 15.18 -1.22 -27.87
CA LYS A 270 14.48 -1.91 -28.97
C LYS A 270 13.51 -2.97 -28.46
N ASN A 271 13.45 -3.19 -27.15
CA ASN A 271 12.66 -4.24 -26.52
C ASN A 271 11.41 -3.67 -25.87
N LYS A 272 10.37 -4.49 -25.79
CA LYS A 272 9.12 -4.17 -25.13
C LYS A 272 8.88 -5.11 -23.95
N TYR A 273 8.39 -4.55 -22.86
CA TYR A 273 8.14 -5.27 -21.62
C TYR A 273 6.73 -5.01 -21.11
N ASP A 274 6.10 -6.05 -20.56
CA ASP A 274 4.89 -5.89 -19.77
C ASP A 274 5.27 -5.87 -18.29
N LEU A 275 4.85 -4.81 -17.60
CA LEU A 275 5.15 -4.56 -16.20
C LEU A 275 3.84 -4.39 -15.43
N ASN A 276 3.64 -5.21 -14.42
CA ASN A 276 2.61 -4.99 -13.40
C ASN A 276 3.29 -4.42 -12.15
N ALA A 277 2.77 -3.29 -11.65
CA ALA A 277 3.22 -2.64 -10.43
C ALA A 277 2.08 -2.63 -9.39
N ASN A 278 2.21 -3.42 -8.34
CA ASN A 278 1.29 -3.42 -7.19
C ASN A 278 1.83 -2.50 -6.10
N ILE A 279 1.06 -1.48 -5.74
CA ILE A 279 1.45 -0.44 -4.79
C ILE A 279 0.49 -0.49 -3.61
N SER A 280 1.02 -0.62 -2.39
CA SER A 280 0.22 -0.69 -1.17
C SER A 280 0.78 0.13 -0.02
N ILE A 281 -0.13 0.58 0.85
CA ILE A 281 0.18 1.29 2.08
C ILE A 281 -0.65 0.73 3.23
N ASN A 282 -0.03 0.60 4.39
CA ASN A 282 -0.66 0.12 5.61
C ASN A 282 -1.04 1.29 6.52
N ALA A 283 -2.03 1.07 7.38
CA ALA A 283 -2.43 2.00 8.41
C ALA A 283 -1.26 2.35 9.32
N ARG A 284 -1.23 3.60 9.80
CA ARG A 284 -0.18 4.12 10.69
C ARG A 284 1.26 3.95 10.18
N CYS A 285 1.43 3.71 8.88
CA CYS A 285 2.73 3.51 8.25
C CYS A 285 3.08 4.67 7.31
N ARG A 286 4.37 5.02 7.24
CA ARG A 286 4.90 5.94 6.20
C ARG A 286 5.55 5.22 5.04
N LEU A 287 5.56 3.90 5.03
CA LEU A 287 6.20 3.13 3.98
C LEU A 287 5.15 2.65 2.99
N THR A 288 5.49 2.80 1.72
CA THR A 288 4.77 2.19 0.61
C THR A 288 5.52 0.93 0.20
N LYS A 289 4.80 -0.17 0.00
CA LYS A 289 5.35 -1.37 -0.62
C LYS A 289 5.01 -1.34 -2.11
N CYS A 290 6.03 -1.47 -2.96
CA CYS A 290 5.87 -1.62 -4.41
C CYS A 290 6.41 -2.99 -4.82
N GLU A 291 5.54 -3.83 -5.38
CA GLU A 291 5.89 -5.14 -5.93
C GLU A 291 5.78 -5.08 -7.45
N LEU A 292 6.87 -5.42 -8.13
CA LEU A 292 6.96 -5.36 -9.58
C LEU A 292 7.02 -6.77 -10.15
N THR A 293 6.16 -7.05 -11.12
CA THR A 293 6.16 -8.29 -11.89
C THR A 293 6.43 -7.96 -13.35
N ILE A 294 7.55 -8.45 -13.88
CA ILE A 294 7.99 -8.23 -15.25
C ILE A 294 8.75 -9.46 -15.74
N ASN A 295 8.48 -9.87 -16.97
CA ASN A 295 9.16 -11.01 -17.58
C ASN A 295 10.42 -10.54 -18.33
N ASN A 296 11.52 -11.28 -18.22
CA ASN A 296 12.77 -11.05 -18.94
C ASN A 296 13.41 -9.67 -18.70
N SER A 297 13.17 -9.04 -17.55
CA SER A 297 13.92 -7.84 -17.14
C SER A 297 15.30 -8.22 -16.58
N GLU A 298 16.34 -7.48 -16.95
CA GLU A 298 17.69 -7.74 -16.43
C GLU A 298 18.11 -6.75 -15.34
N ASN A 299 17.71 -5.48 -15.45
CA ASN A 299 18.29 -4.39 -14.65
C ASN A 299 17.24 -3.39 -14.13
N LEU A 300 16.24 -3.88 -13.39
CA LEU A 300 15.31 -2.99 -12.69
C LEU A 300 16.05 -2.08 -11.71
N VAL A 301 15.66 -0.81 -11.66
CA VAL A 301 16.22 0.19 -10.77
C VAL A 301 15.12 0.97 -10.08
N THR A 302 15.45 1.44 -8.88
CA THR A 302 14.67 2.42 -8.12
C THR A 302 15.62 3.50 -7.60
N GLY A 303 15.08 4.60 -7.06
CA GLY A 303 15.92 5.71 -6.64
C GLY A 303 15.21 6.70 -5.72
N LEU A 304 16.03 7.61 -5.19
CA LEU A 304 15.62 8.73 -4.36
C LEU A 304 16.15 10.01 -5.01
N ALA A 305 15.33 11.05 -5.06
CA ALA A 305 15.79 12.38 -5.45
C ALA A 305 16.88 12.87 -4.48
N LYS A 306 18.04 13.28 -5.02
CA LYS A 306 19.15 13.80 -4.22
C LYS A 306 18.91 15.28 -3.94
N TYR A 307 18.80 15.65 -2.67
CA TYR A 307 18.71 17.05 -2.24
C TYR A 307 20.01 17.50 -1.58
N GLU A 308 20.30 18.80 -1.70
CA GLU A 308 21.41 19.40 -0.97
C GLU A 308 21.13 19.35 0.55
N GLY A 309 22.16 19.03 1.33
CA GLY A 309 22.04 18.93 2.80
C GLY A 309 21.46 17.61 3.32
N THR A 310 21.23 16.59 2.47
CA THR A 310 20.85 15.25 2.95
C THR A 310 22.08 14.38 3.23
N ASN A 311 21.96 13.49 4.21
CA ASN A 311 22.98 12.49 4.52
C ASN A 311 22.72 11.23 3.70
N PHE A 312 23.71 10.78 2.94
CA PHE A 312 23.64 9.50 2.25
C PHE A 312 23.91 8.35 3.22
N LEU A 313 22.96 7.43 3.30
CA LEU A 313 23.03 6.22 4.10
C LEU A 313 23.06 5.01 3.17
N LYS A 314 23.96 4.06 3.45
CA LYS A 314 24.05 2.81 2.70
C LYS A 314 24.48 1.69 3.63
N SER A 315 23.86 0.52 3.49
CA SER A 315 24.34 -0.69 4.17
C SER A 315 25.64 -1.21 3.56
N GLY A 316 26.54 -1.71 4.40
CA GLY A 316 27.81 -2.33 4.00
C GLY A 316 27.74 -3.84 3.75
N ASN A 317 26.55 -4.43 3.64
CA ASN A 317 26.39 -5.88 3.60
C ASN A 317 26.71 -6.45 2.22
N ALA A 318 27.69 -7.35 2.14
CA ALA A 318 28.05 -8.03 0.88
C ALA A 318 26.99 -9.04 0.40
N LYS A 319 26.10 -9.52 1.29
CA LYS A 319 25.03 -10.48 1.00
C LYS A 319 23.78 -10.14 1.81
N GLY A 320 22.61 -10.48 1.27
CA GLY A 320 21.31 -10.27 1.91
C GLY A 320 20.72 -8.89 1.67
N TRP A 321 19.77 -8.51 2.51
CA TRP A 321 19.08 -7.22 2.43
C TRP A 321 20.04 -6.05 2.61
N ASN A 322 19.90 -5.07 1.71
CA ASN A 322 20.65 -3.83 1.71
C ASN A 322 19.68 -2.64 1.65
N TYR A 323 20.12 -1.47 2.10
CA TYR A 323 19.36 -0.22 2.03
C TYR A 323 20.22 0.90 1.46
N ILE A 324 19.54 1.87 0.85
CA ILE A 324 20.05 3.18 0.46
C ILE A 324 19.05 4.21 0.99
N GLY A 325 19.53 5.28 1.62
CA GLY A 325 18.72 6.34 2.24
C GLY A 325 19.39 7.70 2.16
#